data_AF-A0A7X9BUV9-F1
#
_entry.id   AF-A0A7X9BUV9-F1
#
_cell.length_a   1.000
_cell.length_b   1.000
_cell.length_c   1.000
_cell.angle_alpha   90.00
_cell.angle_beta   90.00
_cell.angle_gamma   90.00
#
_symmetry.space_group_name_H-M   'P 1'
#
loop_
_entity.id
_entity.type
_entity.pdbx_description
1 polymer ?
#
loop_
_entity_poly.entity_id
_entity_poly.type
_entity_poly.pdbx_seq_one_letter_code
_entity_poly.pdbx_strand_id
1 'polypeptide(L)' 'LQVNFISGAKLGEEVVITIYVDDACPGEYYIQGKEKESQREVFQAKVEWEAKL' A
#
# COMPACT_ATOMS: atom_id res chain seq x y z
N LEU A 1 -8.26 5.50 -6.26
CA LEU A 1 -7.41 4.36 -5.85
C LEU A 1 -6.54 3.97 -7.04
N GLN A 2 -5.22 4.13 -6.90
CA GLN A 2 -4.23 3.65 -7.86
C GLN A 2 -3.40 2.57 -7.17
N VAL A 3 -3.22 1.42 -7.82
CA VAL A 3 -2.42 0.29 -7.31
C VAL A 3 -1.30 -0.02 -8.30
N ASN A 4 -0.07 -0.10 -7.80
CA ASN A 4 1.11 -0.50 -8.53
C ASN A 4 1.60 -1.85 -7.99
N PHE A 5 1.49 -2.90 -8.81
CA PHE A 5 2.07 -4.20 -8.50
C PHE A 5 3.54 -4.18 -8.90
N ILE A 6 4.42 -4.48 -7.94
CA ILE A 6 5.88 -4.45 -8.10
C ILE A 6 6.40 -5.84 -8.35
N SER A 7 5.90 -6.82 -7.60
CA SER A 7 6.31 -8.21 -7.74
C SER A 7 5.18 -9.16 -7.37
N GLY A 8 5.19 -10.38 -7.92
CA GLY A 8 4.21 -11.40 -7.55
C GLY A 8 4.46 -11.92 -6.13
N ALA A 9 3.42 -12.00 -5.30
CA ALA A 9 3.48 -12.64 -4.00
C ALA A 9 3.74 -14.15 -4.18
N LYS A 10 4.58 -14.72 -3.31
CA LYS A 10 4.78 -16.17 -3.29
C LYS A 10 3.58 -16.87 -2.67
N LEU A 11 3.21 -18.02 -3.24
CA LEU A 11 2.17 -18.86 -2.67
C LEU A 11 2.57 -19.30 -1.26
N GLY A 12 1.67 -19.10 -0.29
CA GLY A 12 1.88 -19.48 1.09
C GLY A 12 2.64 -18.46 1.95
N GLU A 13 3.17 -17.36 1.38
CA GLU A 13 3.69 -16.25 2.18
C GLU A 13 2.58 -15.26 2.56
N GLU A 14 2.61 -14.83 3.82
CA GLU A 14 1.73 -13.76 4.32
C GLU A 14 2.24 -12.40 3.83
N VAL A 15 1.33 -11.53 3.35
CA VAL A 15 1.65 -10.14 3.01
C VAL A 15 1.14 -9.23 4.12
N VAL A 16 2.06 -8.51 4.75
CA VAL A 16 1.77 -7.47 5.73
C VAL A 16 1.41 -6.18 5.01
N ILE A 17 0.27 -5.60 5.36
CA ILE A 17 -0.23 -4.35 4.81
C ILE A 17 0.02 -3.22 5.81
N THR A 18 0.72 -2.19 5.37
CA THR A 18 0.96 -0.97 6.15
C THR A 18 0.29 0.21 5.47
N ILE A 19 -0.44 1.01 6.25
CA ILE A 19 -1.11 2.23 5.79
C ILE A 19 -0.41 3.41 6.46
N TYR A 20 -0.04 4.41 5.66
CA TYR A 20 0.56 5.65 6.12
C TYR A 20 -0.17 6.84 5.52
N VAL A 21 -0.26 7.90 6.32
CA VAL A 21 -0.84 9.19 5.95
C VAL A 21 0.30 10.19 5.96
N ASP A 22 0.35 11.05 4.94
CA ASP A 22 1.29 12.15 4.89
C ASP A 22 0.61 13.42 5.38
N ASP A 23 1.11 14.01 6.48
CA ASP A 23 0.59 15.26 7.04
C ASP A 23 0.74 16.43 6.06
N ALA A 24 1.68 16.36 5.10
CA ALA A 24 1.85 17.34 4.04
C ALA A 24 0.78 17.24 2.94
N CYS A 25 0.12 16.08 2.82
CA CYS A 25 -0.93 15.81 1.83
C CYS A 25 -2.22 15.31 2.50
N PRO A 26 -2.96 16.17 3.22
CA PRO A 26 -4.21 15.79 3.85
C PRO A 26 -5.20 15.21 2.83
N GLY A 27 -5.74 14.02 3.10
CA GLY A 27 -6.68 13.32 2.21
C GLY A 27 -6.03 12.28 1.29
N GLU A 28 -4.70 12.19 1.28
CA GLU A 28 -3.98 11.10 0.63
C GLU A 28 -3.59 10.01 1.64
N TYR A 29 -3.89 8.77 1.28
CA TYR A 29 -3.49 7.58 2.02
C TYR A 29 -2.62 6.71 1.14
N TYR A 30 -1.53 6.25 1.71
CA TYR A 30 -0.59 5.39 1.04
C TYR A 30 -0.59 4.02 1.69
N ILE A 31 -0.55 2.98 0.87
CA ILE A 31 -0.63 1.59 1.30
C ILE A 31 0.57 0.86 0.72
N GLN A 32 1.27 0.10 1.55
CA GLN A 32 2.39 -0.76 1.15
C GLN A 32 2.09 -2.20 1.55
N GLY A 33 2.31 -3.14 0.63
CA GLY A 33 2.26 -4.57 0.90
C GLY A 33 3.64 -5.21 0.81
N LYS A 34 4.10 -5.82 1.90
CA LYS A 34 5.38 -6.56 1.95
C LYS A 34 5.17 -7.99 2.42
N GLU A 35 5.90 -8.92 1.82
CA GLU A 35 6.02 -10.29 2.32
C GLU A 35 6.57 -10.28 3.76
N LYS A 36 5.93 -11.03 4.66
CA LYS A 36 6.24 -11.01 6.10
C LYS A 36 7.67 -11.45 6.40
N GLU A 37 8.12 -12.53 5.78
CA GLU A 37 9.44 -13.09 6.06
C GLU A 37 10.53 -12.40 5.25
N SER A 38 10.33 -12.28 3.93
CA SER A 38 11.35 -11.73 3.04
C SER A 38 11.45 -10.20 3.07
N GLN A 39 10.43 -9.53 3.63
CA GLN A 39 10.25 -8.07 3.58
C GLN A 39 10.22 -7.50 2.15
N ARG A 40 10.07 -8.38 1.13
CA ARG A 40 10.00 -8.00 -0.27
C ARG A 40 8.68 -7.30 -0.55
N GLU A 41 8.77 -6.20 -1.29
CA GLU A 41 7.59 -5.43 -1.65
C GLU A 41 6.82 -6.06 -2.81
N VAL A 42 5.52 -6.20 -2.62
CA VAL A 42 4.59 -6.83 -3.56
C VAL A 42 3.79 -5.76 -4.30
N PHE A 43 3.29 -4.76 -3.59
CA PHE A 43 2.54 -3.67 -4.17
C PHE A 43 2.62 -2.38 -3.35
N GLN A 44 2.32 -1.27 -4.02
CA GLN A 44 2.00 0.02 -3.41
C GLN A 44 0.65 0.50 -3.92
N ALA A 45 -0.07 1.25 -3.12
CA ALA A 45 -1.28 1.93 -3.56
C ALA A 45 -1.39 3.34 -2.98
N LYS A 46 -2.01 4.24 -3.76
CA LYS A 46 -2.43 5.56 -3.32
C LYS A 46 -3.95 5.66 -3.36
N VAL A 47 -4.54 6.10 -2.27
CA VAL A 47 -5.97 6.37 -2.14
C VAL A 47 -6.14 7.85 -1.85
N GLU A 48 -6.83 8.54 -2.74
CA GLU A 48 -7.27 9.92 -2.54
C GLU A 48 -8.74 9.88 -2.14
N TRP A 49 -9.07 10.50 -1.02
CA TRP A 49 -10.45 10.75 -0.63
C TRP A 49 -10.77 12.20 -0.95
N GLU A 50 -11.43 12.45 -2.08
CA GLU A 50 -12.13 13.71 -2.26
C GLU A 50 -13.31 13.71 -1.29
N ALA A 51 -13.18 14.39 -0.16
CA ALA A 51 -14.35 14.79 0.62
C ALA A 51 -15.17 15.72 -0.27
N LYS A 52 -16.22 15.19 -0.93
CA LYS A 52 -17.25 16.05 -1.48
C LYS A 52 -17.91 16.76 -0.30
N LEU A 53 -17.55 18.03 -0.14
CA LEU A 53 -18.18 19.03 0.72
C LEU A 53 -19.71 18.97 0.61
#